data_AF-A0A954G0K5-F1
#
_entry.id   AF-A0A954G0K5-F1
#
_cell.length_a   1.000
_cell.length_b   1.000
_cell.length_c   1.000
_cell.angle_alpha   90.00
_cell.angle_beta   90.00
_cell.angle_gamma   90.00
#
_symmetry.space_group_name_H-M   'P 1'
#
loop_
_entity.id
_entity.type
_entity.pdbx_description
1 polymer ?
#
loop_
_entity_poly.entity_id
_entity_poly.type
_entity_poly.pdbx_seq_one_letter_code
_entity_poly.pdbx_strand_id
1 'polypeptide(L)'
;MNVSEPEQQELPESGDSKTPSAPKRKLRWKWGLGIFLMGIAAIFYQWHKLAPDRTYQVFAVYFGIRNIFIGMFVWWMLISGVAWTTRFKGLLGTVLFFVLFFSLLRVESFEGDMVPRF
;
A
#
# COMPACT_ATOMS: atom_id res chain seq x y z
N MET A 1 58.38 5.46 -57.83
CA MET A 1 56.92 5.67 -57.71
C MET A 1 56.51 5.11 -56.37
N ASN A 2 56.36 5.96 -55.37
CA ASN A 2 55.97 5.60 -54.01
C ASN A 2 54.52 6.05 -53.85
N VAL A 3 53.59 5.11 -53.71
CA VAL A 3 52.16 5.39 -53.56
C VAL A 3 51.88 5.55 -52.08
N SER A 4 51.52 6.76 -51.65
CA SER A 4 51.12 7.08 -50.28
C SER A 4 49.71 6.53 -50.04
N GLU A 5 49.56 5.61 -49.09
CA GLU A 5 48.26 5.19 -48.54
C GLU A 5 47.59 6.36 -47.79
N PRO A 6 46.27 6.56 -47.92
CA PRO A 6 45.56 7.51 -47.09
C PRO A 6 45.27 6.90 -45.71
N GLU A 7 45.91 7.42 -44.66
CA GLU A 7 45.17 8.22 -43.67
C GLU A 7 43.77 7.73 -43.26
N GLN A 8 43.58 6.48 -42.83
CA GLN A 8 42.31 6.06 -42.20
C GLN A 8 42.16 6.70 -40.81
N GLN A 9 41.70 7.95 -40.79
CA GLN A 9 41.02 8.55 -39.64
C GLN A 9 39.53 8.21 -39.71
N GLU A 10 39.09 7.19 -38.96
CA GLU A 10 37.67 7.07 -38.60
C GLU A 10 37.51 6.72 -37.12
N LEU A 11 37.15 7.78 -36.37
CA LEU A 11 36.32 7.84 -35.16
C LEU A 11 36.76 7.07 -33.90
N PRO A 12 37.09 7.77 -32.78
CA PRO A 12 36.96 7.16 -31.47
C PRO A 12 35.48 6.81 -31.27
N GLU A 13 35.16 5.52 -31.05
CA GLU A 13 33.83 5.07 -30.65
C GLU A 13 33.35 5.91 -29.46
N SER A 14 32.50 6.87 -29.79
CA SER A 14 31.96 7.83 -28.86
C SER A 14 30.89 7.16 -28.02
N GLY A 15 31.12 7.14 -26.72
CA GLY A 15 30.07 7.06 -25.73
C GLY A 15 29.68 5.64 -25.37
N ASP A 16 30.28 5.17 -24.27
CA ASP A 16 29.56 4.44 -23.24
C ASP A 16 28.19 5.11 -23.04
N SER A 17 27.19 4.61 -23.76
CA SER A 17 25.82 5.08 -23.68
C SER A 17 25.31 4.59 -22.33
N LYS A 18 25.64 5.36 -21.29
CA LYS A 18 24.99 5.30 -19.98
C LYS A 18 23.54 5.61 -20.22
N THR A 19 22.80 4.57 -20.62
CA THR A 19 21.35 4.56 -20.71
C THR A 19 20.88 5.18 -19.41
N PRO A 20 20.14 6.29 -19.42
CA PRO A 20 19.75 6.96 -18.19
C PRO A 20 18.93 5.96 -17.38
N SER A 21 19.56 5.41 -16.34
CA SER A 21 18.97 4.44 -15.44
C SER A 21 17.71 5.09 -14.89
N ALA A 22 16.55 4.58 -15.31
CA ALA A 22 15.26 5.12 -14.92
C ALA A 22 15.24 5.30 -13.40
N PRO A 23 14.80 6.45 -12.87
CA PRO A 23 14.88 6.73 -11.45
C PRO A 23 14.14 5.63 -10.67
N LYS A 24 14.91 4.81 -9.94
CA LYS A 24 14.37 3.75 -9.10
C LYS A 24 13.55 4.38 -7.98
N ARG A 25 12.22 4.42 -8.14
CA ARG A 25 11.29 4.87 -7.10
C ARG A 25 11.47 4.00 -5.86
N LYS A 26 11.91 4.59 -4.75
CA LYS A 26 12.11 3.88 -3.48
C LYS A 26 10.78 3.77 -2.73
N LEU A 27 10.43 2.56 -2.30
CA LEU A 27 9.25 2.31 -1.47
C LEU A 27 9.43 2.96 -0.09
N ARG A 28 8.51 3.86 0.28
CA ARG A 28 8.49 4.57 1.57
C ARG A 28 7.77 3.76 2.66
N TRP A 29 8.17 2.50 2.82
CA TRP A 29 7.51 1.52 3.71
C TRP A 29 7.47 1.95 5.19
N LYS A 30 8.50 2.67 5.66
CA LYS A 30 8.59 3.16 7.05
C LYS A 30 7.39 4.04 7.44
N TRP A 31 6.86 4.82 6.49
CA TRP A 31 5.68 5.66 6.73
C TRP A 31 4.41 4.83 6.89
N GLY A 32 4.26 3.76 6.09
CA GLY A 32 3.15 2.82 6.22
C GLY A 32 3.21 2.09 7.55
N LEU A 33 4.39 1.60 7.94
CA LEU A 33 4.59 0.98 9.25
C LEU A 33 4.28 1.94 10.40
N GLY A 34 4.70 3.21 10.28
CA GLY A 34 4.39 4.24 11.28
C GLY A 34 2.88 4.45 11.46
N ILE A 35 2.12 4.55 10.37
CA ILE A 35 0.65 4.68 10.41
C ILE A 35 0.02 3.44 11.05
N PHE A 36 0.49 2.25 10.70
CA PHE A 36 -0.02 1.00 11.24
C PHE A 36 0.20 0.90 12.76
N LEU A 37 1.43 1.14 13.22
CA LEU A 37 1.77 1.09 14.64
C LEU A 37 1.05 2.19 15.43
N MET A 38 0.93 3.39 14.88
CA MET A 38 0.20 4.49 15.50
C MET A 38 -1.29 4.14 15.67
N GLY A 39 -1.91 3.53 14.66
CA GLY A 39 -3.30 3.11 14.75
C GLY A 39 -3.52 1.99 15.77
N ILE A 40 -2.58 1.03 15.87
CA ILE A 40 -2.62 0.00 16.93
C ILE A 40 -2.54 0.66 18.31
N ALA A 41 -1.58 1.57 18.51
CA ALA A 41 -1.44 2.29 19.77
C ALA A 41 -2.71 3.07 20.13
N ALA A 42 -3.36 3.70 19.14
CA ALA A 42 -4.63 4.39 19.33
C ALA A 42 -5.76 3.43 19.76
N ILE A 43 -5.84 2.23 19.18
CA ILE A 43 -6.81 1.20 19.61
C ILE A 43 -6.56 0.82 21.07
N PHE A 44 -5.32 0.50 21.44
CA PHE A 44 -4.98 0.12 22.81
C PHE A 44 -5.30 1.24 23.80
N TYR A 45 -4.98 2.48 23.44
CA TYR A 45 -5.31 3.64 24.26
C TYR A 45 -6.83 3.77 24.45
N GLN A 46 -7.60 3.67 23.37
CA GLN A 46 -9.05 3.81 23.42
C GLN A 46 -9.70 2.66 24.20
N TRP A 47 -9.22 1.42 24.03
CA TRP A 47 -9.67 0.24 24.76
C TRP A 47 -9.45 0.37 26.27
N HIS A 48 -8.27 0.83 26.71
CA HIS A 48 -7.90 0.82 28.13
C HIS A 48 -8.25 2.11 28.88
N LYS A 49 -8.38 3.25 28.20
CA LYS A 49 -8.55 4.56 28.85
C LYS A 49 -9.89 5.23 28.57
N LEU A 50 -10.53 4.94 27.44
CA LEU A 50 -11.70 5.68 26.98
C LEU A 50 -12.97 4.83 26.91
N ALA A 51 -12.85 3.50 26.92
CA ALA A 51 -13.99 2.61 26.86
C ALA A 51 -14.53 2.32 28.28
N PRO A 52 -15.76 2.78 28.62
CA PRO A 52 -16.35 2.58 29.95
C PRO A 52 -16.80 1.13 30.21
N ASP A 53 -17.09 0.35 29.16
CA ASP A 53 -17.50 -1.04 29.26
C ASP A 53 -16.93 -1.90 28.12
N ARG A 54 -17.26 -3.21 28.12
CA ARG A 54 -16.82 -4.16 27.09
C ARG A 54 -17.37 -3.87 25.70
N THR A 55 -18.55 -3.26 25.59
CA THR A 55 -19.16 -2.91 24.31
C THR A 55 -18.38 -1.78 23.63
N TYR A 56 -18.04 -0.73 24.37
CA TYR A 56 -17.21 0.37 23.85
C TYR A 56 -15.78 -0.07 23.52
N GLN A 57 -15.25 -1.07 24.24
CA GLN A 57 -13.96 -1.69 23.91
C GLN A 57 -14.01 -2.34 22.52
N VAL A 58 -15.04 -3.12 22.24
CA VAL A 58 -15.24 -3.74 20.92
C VAL A 58 -15.42 -2.66 19.83
N PHE A 59 -16.19 -1.60 20.10
CA PHE A 59 -16.32 -0.49 19.15
C PHE A 59 -15.00 0.25 18.90
N ALA A 60 -14.15 0.42 19.91
CA ALA A 60 -12.82 1.02 19.75
C ALA A 60 -11.97 0.23 18.74
N VAL A 61 -12.06 -1.11 18.77
CA VAL A 61 -11.36 -1.98 17.80
C VAL A 61 -11.93 -1.76 16.39
N TYR A 62 -13.25 -1.80 16.22
CA TYR A 62 -13.87 -1.59 14.90
C TYR A 62 -13.51 -0.22 14.31
N PHE A 63 -13.61 0.85 15.09
CA PHE A 63 -13.25 2.19 14.64
C PHE A 63 -11.76 2.33 14.36
N GLY A 64 -10.91 1.76 15.21
CA GLY A 64 -9.47 1.82 14.99
C GLY A 64 -9.02 1.02 13.77
N ILE A 65 -9.56 -0.20 13.56
CA ILE A 65 -9.33 -0.99 12.35
C ILE A 65 -9.73 -0.19 11.11
N ARG A 66 -10.94 0.40 11.10
CA ARG A 66 -11.40 1.27 10.01
C ARG A 66 -10.41 2.40 9.73
N ASN A 67 -9.94 3.09 10.77
CA ASN A 67 -9.01 4.22 10.64
C ASN A 67 -7.63 3.77 10.13
N ILE A 68 -7.12 2.61 10.57
CA ILE A 68 -5.89 1.99 10.05
C ILE A 68 -6.04 1.71 8.56
N PHE A 69 -7.14 1.09 8.13
CA PHE A 69 -7.39 0.80 6.73
C PHE A 69 -7.39 2.07 5.87
N ILE A 70 -8.09 3.12 6.32
CA ILE A 70 -8.11 4.42 5.63
C ILE A 70 -6.71 5.02 5.57
N GLY A 71 -5.98 5.08 6.69
CA GLY A 71 -4.63 5.63 6.73
C GLY A 71 -3.65 4.86 5.84
N MET A 72 -3.73 3.53 5.85
CA MET A 72 -2.94 2.67 4.97
C MET A 72 -3.29 2.86 3.50
N PHE A 73 -4.58 3.04 3.17
CA PHE A 73 -5.03 3.32 1.81
C PHE A 73 -4.50 4.66 1.31
N VAL A 74 -4.59 5.71 2.13
CA VAL A 74 -4.02 7.03 1.83
C VAL A 74 -2.51 6.96 1.64
N TRP A 75 -1.81 6.24 2.51
CA TRP A 75 -0.37 6.02 2.35
C TRP A 75 -0.04 5.30 1.04
N TRP A 76 -0.78 4.22 0.71
CA TRP A 76 -0.60 3.47 -0.53
C TRP A 76 -0.78 4.35 -1.77
N MET A 77 -1.85 5.15 -1.80
CA MET A 77 -2.21 5.99 -2.94
C MET A 77 -1.30 7.20 -3.11
N LEU A 78 -0.87 7.84 -2.02
CA LEU A 78 -0.21 9.15 -2.10
C LEU A 78 1.27 9.11 -1.71
N ILE A 79 1.62 8.41 -0.62
CA ILE A 79 2.91 8.56 0.06
C ILE A 79 3.90 7.44 -0.28
N SER A 80 3.42 6.25 -0.64
CA SER A 80 4.20 5.01 -0.77
C SER A 80 5.39 5.07 -1.74
N GLY A 81 5.36 5.98 -2.73
CA GLY A 81 6.35 6.03 -3.82
C GLY A 81 6.16 4.95 -4.89
N VAL A 82 5.11 4.13 -4.80
CA VAL A 82 4.80 3.07 -5.77
C VAL A 82 4.33 3.68 -7.10
N ALA A 83 4.60 2.99 -8.21
CA ALA A 83 4.12 3.40 -9.53
C ALA A 83 2.58 3.35 -9.61
N TRP A 84 1.97 4.35 -10.28
CA TRP A 84 0.53 4.43 -10.45
C TRP A 84 -0.07 3.18 -11.12
N THR A 85 0.64 2.58 -12.07
CA THR A 85 0.24 1.31 -12.71
C THR A 85 0.13 0.18 -11.70
N THR A 86 1.10 0.06 -10.79
CA THR A 86 1.09 -0.94 -9.70
C THR A 86 -0.02 -0.65 -8.69
N ARG A 87 -0.31 0.62 -8.40
CA ARG A 87 -1.41 0.99 -7.48
C ARG A 87 -2.76 0.53 -8.00
N PHE A 88 -3.08 0.81 -9.27
CA PHE A 88 -4.35 0.39 -9.87
C PHE A 88 -4.44 -1.12 -10.07
N LYS A 89 -3.35 -1.78 -10.45
CA LYS A 89 -3.30 -3.25 -10.48
C LYS A 89 -3.58 -3.86 -9.10
N GLY A 90 -2.97 -3.30 -8.06
CA GLY A 90 -3.24 -3.69 -6.68
C GLY A 90 -4.71 -3.49 -6.30
N LEU A 91 -5.26 -2.30 -6.59
CA LEU A 91 -6.66 -1.97 -6.29
C LEU A 91 -7.62 -2.92 -7.00
N LEU A 92 -7.42 -3.16 -8.30
CA LEU A 92 -8.23 -4.08 -9.09
C LEU A 92 -8.14 -5.51 -8.53
N GLY A 93 -6.93 -5.96 -8.17
CA GLY A 93 -6.73 -7.26 -7.53
C GLY A 93 -7.47 -7.38 -6.19
N THR A 94 -7.44 -6.34 -5.36
CA THR A 94 -8.19 -6.31 -4.10
C THR A 94 -9.70 -6.37 -4.33
N VAL A 95 -10.22 -5.58 -5.27
CA VAL A 95 -11.66 -5.60 -5.61
C VAL A 95 -12.07 -6.97 -6.13
N LEU A 96 -11.32 -7.55 -7.07
CA LEU A 96 -11.58 -8.89 -7.60
C LEU A 96 -11.56 -9.96 -6.51
N PHE A 97 -10.59 -9.87 -5.58
CA PHE A 97 -10.52 -10.79 -4.44
C PHE A 97 -11.77 -10.71 -3.58
N PHE A 98 -12.25 -9.51 -3.22
CA PHE A 98 -13.46 -9.36 -2.42
C PHE A 98 -14.71 -9.84 -3.18
N VAL A 99 -14.85 -9.48 -4.45
CA VAL A 99 -15.97 -9.95 -5.29
C VAL A 99 -16.00 -11.47 -5.33
N LEU A 100 -14.86 -12.11 -5.59
CA LEU A 100 -14.75 -13.56 -5.64
C LEU A 100 -15.05 -14.20 -4.27
N PHE A 101 -14.46 -13.66 -3.20
CA PHE A 101 -14.68 -14.13 -1.83
C PHE A 101 -16.17 -14.11 -1.47
N PHE A 102 -16.87 -12.99 -1.68
CA PHE A 102 -18.31 -12.88 -1.36
C PHE A 102 -19.21 -13.63 -2.34
N SER A 103 -18.75 -13.90 -3.56
CA SER A 103 -19.49 -14.74 -4.51
C SER A 103 -19.41 -16.23 -4.16
N LEU A 104 -18.26 -16.68 -3.66
CA LEU A 104 -18.02 -18.09 -3.31
C LEU A 104 -18.46 -18.42 -1.89
N LEU A 105 -18.33 -17.48 -0.95
CA LEU A 105 -18.65 -17.67 0.45
C LEU A 105 -19.94 -16.93 0.78
N ARG A 106 -20.99 -17.71 1.05
CA ARG A 106 -22.26 -17.19 1.53
C ARG A 106 -22.11 -16.87 3.02
N VAL A 107 -22.14 -15.58 3.36
CA VAL A 107 -22.23 -15.16 4.76
C VAL A 107 -23.68 -15.34 5.18
N GLU A 108 -23.96 -16.40 5.95
CA GLU A 108 -25.25 -16.52 6.64
C GLU A 108 -25.39 -15.33 7.60
N SER A 109 -26.53 -14.66 7.53
CA SER A 109 -26.83 -13.46 8.32
C SER A 109 -26.61 -13.71 9.81
N PHE A 110 -25.87 -12.81 10.47
CA PHE A 110 -25.76 -12.83 11.91
C PHE A 110 -27.08 -12.37 12.54
N GLU A 111 -27.76 -13.25 13.27
CA GLU A 111 -28.83 -12.88 14.22
C GLU A 111 -28.20 -12.15 15.42
N GLY A 112 -27.70 -10.94 15.17
CA GLY A 112 -27.21 -10.03 16.20
C GLY A 112 -28.39 -9.26 16.77
N ASP A 113 -29.21 -9.92 17.58
CA ASP A 113 -30.23 -9.21 18.34
C ASP A 113 -29.54 -8.34 19.39
N MET A 114 -29.49 -7.02 19.14
CA MET A 114 -29.05 -6.02 20.12
C MET A 114 -30.19 -5.63 21.08
N VAL A 115 -31.23 -6.47 21.23
CA VAL A 115 -32.30 -6.22 22.19
C VAL A 115 -31.80 -6.49 23.62
N PRO A 116 -31.91 -5.50 24.53
CA PRO A 116 -31.59 -5.70 25.94
C PRO A 116 -32.53 -6.74 26.56
N ARG A 117 -31.95 -7.71 27.27
CA ARG A 117 -32.70 -8.59 28.18
C ARG A 117 -32.77 -7.91 29.54
N PHE A 118 -33.98 -7.56 29.96
CA PHE A 118 -34.28 -6.99 31.28
C PHE A 118 -34.55 -8.08 32.30
#